data_AF-A0A379SPV7-F1
#
_entry.id   AF-A0A379SPV7-F1
#
_cell.length_a   1.000
_cell.length_b   1.000
_cell.length_c   1.000
_cell.angle_alpha   90.00
_cell.angle_beta   90.00
_cell.angle_gamma   90.00
#
_symmetry.space_group_name_H-M   'P 1'
#
loop_
_entity.id
_entity.type
_entity.pdbx_description
1 polymer ?
#
loop_
_entity_poly.entity_id
_entity_poly.type
_entity_poly.pdbx_seq_one_letter_code
_entity_poly.pdbx_strand_id
1 'polypeptide(L)' 'MSQLRPYFPENKAVNGLFEVVKRIYGITAKERTDVEVWHPDVRFFDLYDENHELRGRLLP' A
#
# COMPACT_ATOMS: atom_id res chain seq x y z
N MET A 1 -13.10 -5.19 -22.10
CA MET A 1 -14.16 -4.90 -21.11
C MET A 1 -13.51 -4.86 -19.74
N SER A 2 -12.95 -3.70 -19.37
CA SER A 2 -12.42 -3.50 -18.02
C SER A 2 -13.45 -2.66 -17.28
N GLN A 3 -14.25 -3.32 -16.45
CA GLN A 3 -15.22 -2.66 -15.59
C GLN A 3 -14.45 -1.79 -14.59
N LEU A 4 -14.54 -0.47 -14.75
CA LEU A 4 -14.09 0.50 -13.77
C LEU A 4 -14.87 0.24 -12.48
N ARG A 5 -14.20 -0.38 -11.49
CA ARG A 5 -14.71 -0.36 -10.13
C ARG A 5 -14.88 1.11 -9.75
N PRO A 6 -16.01 1.53 -9.15
CA PRO A 6 -16.19 2.90 -8.73
C PRO A 6 -15.00 3.24 -7.84
N TYR A 7 -14.14 4.14 -8.32
CA TYR A 7 -13.03 4.69 -7.57
C TYR A 7 -13.65 5.31 -6.33
N PHE A 8 -13.66 4.54 -5.24
CA PHE A 8 -13.86 5.07 -3.91
C PHE A 8 -12.85 6.21 -3.75
N PRO A 9 -13.05 7.15 -2.82
CA PRO A 9 -11.98 8.03 -2.38
C PRO A 9 -10.87 7.18 -1.67
N GLU A 10 -10.19 6.36 -2.46
CA GLU A 10 -9.47 5.14 -2.10
C GLU A 10 -8.24 5.47 -1.29
N ASN A 11 -7.60 6.62 -1.59
CA ASN A 11 -6.50 7.15 -0.81
C ASN A 11 -6.85 7.31 0.67
N LYS A 12 -8.07 7.70 1.04
CA LYS A 12 -8.41 7.89 2.46
C LYS A 12 -8.63 6.56 3.19
N ALA A 13 -9.27 5.60 2.54
CA ALA A 13 -9.52 4.29 3.13
C ALA A 13 -8.21 3.47 3.26
N VAL A 14 -7.38 3.50 2.22
CA VAL A 14 -6.06 2.85 2.20
C VAL A 14 -5.13 3.49 3.23
N ASN A 15 -5.10 4.82 3.33
CA ASN A 15 -4.33 5.50 4.37
C ASN A 15 -4.83 5.14 5.78
N GLY A 16 -6.15 5.08 5.99
CA GLY A 16 -6.73 4.65 7.26
C GLY A 16 -6.36 3.21 7.64
N LEU A 17 -6.36 2.30 6.66
CA LEU A 17 -5.92 0.92 6.85
C LEU A 17 -4.45 0.85 7.27
N PHE A 18 -3.57 1.57 6.57
CA PHE A 18 -2.14 1.60 6.93
C PHE A 18 -1.89 2.26 8.28
N GLU A 19 -2.68 3.27 8.66
CA GLU A 19 -2.59 3.88 9.99
C GLU A 19 -2.95 2.88 11.09
N VAL A 20 -4.00 2.08 10.89
CA VAL A 20 -4.40 1.02 11.84
C VAL A 20 -3.32 -0.07 11.92
N VAL A 21 -2.80 -0.53 10.77
CA VAL A 21 -1.72 -1.53 10.72
C VAL A 21 -0.47 -1.03 11.43
N LYS A 22 -0.11 0.24 11.23
CA LYS A 22 1.00 0.87 11.94
C LYS A 22 0.80 0.88 13.45
N ARG A 23 -0.41 1.20 13.93
CA ARG A 23 -0.71 1.24 15.37
C ARG A 23 -0.74 -0.13 16.04
N ILE A 24 -1.25 -1.15 15.35
CA ILE A 24 -1.42 -2.50 15.93
C ILE A 24 -0.14 -3.33 15.81
N TYR A 25 0.55 -3.24 14.67
CA TYR A 25 1.67 -4.12 14.34
C TYR A 25 3.03 -3.41 14.27
N GLY A 26 3.09 -2.08 14.42
CA GLY A 26 4.32 -1.32 14.24
C GLY A 26 4.83 -1.29 12.80
N ILE A 27 4.03 -1.75 11.84
CA ILE A 27 4.44 -1.87 10.44
C ILE A 27 4.18 -0.57 9.68
N THR A 28 5.20 -0.05 9.02
CA THR A 28 5.12 1.12 8.14
C THR A 28 5.14 0.68 6.68
N ALA A 29 4.08 1.00 5.93
CA ALA A 29 4.04 0.82 4.49
C ALA A 29 4.63 2.05 3.77
N LYS A 30 5.57 1.83 2.86
CA LYS A 30 6.19 2.87 2.03
C LYS A 30 5.92 2.59 0.56
N GLU A 31 5.24 3.51 -0.09
CA GLU A 31 4.99 3.41 -1.52
C GLU A 31 6.29 3.49 -2.33
N ARG A 32 6.39 2.62 -3.33
CA ARG A 32 7.44 2.59 -4.34
C ARG A 32 6.82 2.94 -5.68
N THR A 33 7.28 4.05 -6.24
CA THR A 33 6.92 4.50 -7.60
C THR A 33 7.99 4.14 -8.64
N ASP A 34 9.10 3.55 -8.19
CA ASP A 34 10.28 3.20 -9.00
C ASP A 34 10.20 1.76 -9.58
N VAL A 35 9.03 1.13 -9.50
CA VAL A 35 8.80 -0.25 -9.95
C VAL A 35 7.89 -0.23 -11.17
N GLU A 36 8.23 -1.03 -12.18
CA GLU A 36 7.33 -1.27 -13.31
C GLU A 36 6.06 -1.97 -12.83
N VAL A 37 4.96 -1.23 -12.84
CA VAL A 37 3.61 -1.75 -12.55
C VAL A 37 2.92 -2.13 -13.85
N TRP A 38 2.19 -3.24 -13.83
CA TRP A 38 1.48 -3.76 -15.00
C TRP A 38 0.22 -2.96 -15.37
N HIS A 39 -0.24 -2.08 -14.46
CA HIS A 39 -1.36 -1.17 -14.67
C HIS A 39 -1.12 0.12 -13.89
N PRO A 40 -1.51 1.30 -14.41
CA PRO A 40 -1.35 2.59 -13.73
C PRO A 40 -2.07 2.69 -12.38
N ASP A 41 -3.01 1.78 -12.12
CA ASP A 41 -3.81 1.76 -10.89
C ASP A 41 -3.19 0.88 -9.80
N VAL A 42 -2.13 0.14 -10.13
CA VAL A 42 -1.43 -0.73 -9.21
C VAL A 42 -0.39 0.09 -8.47
N ARG A 43 -0.41 -0.01 -7.15
CA ARG A 43 0.56 0.65 -6.27
C ARG A 43 1.42 -0.40 -5.60
N PHE A 44 2.68 -0.08 -5.37
CA PHE A 44 3.63 -1.00 -4.77
C PHE A 44 4.04 -0.48 -3.39
N PHE A 45 3.96 -1.30 -2.35
CA PHE A 45 4.34 -0.89 -1.00
C PHE A 45 5.39 -1.84 -0.40
N ASP A 46 6.48 -1.27 0.09
CA ASP A 46 7.41 -1.97 0.98
C ASP A 46 6.90 -1.86 2.41
N LEU A 47 6.87 -2.98 3.14
CA LEU A 47 6.46 -3.05 4.54
C LEU A 47 7.71 -3.12 5.43
N TYR A 48 7.86 -2.14 6.30
CA TYR A 48 8.97 -2.05 7.26
C TYR A 48 8.45 -2.24 8.69
N ASP A 49 9.22 -2.90 9.55
CA ASP A 49 8.96 -2.92 10.98
C ASP A 49 9.55 -1.69 11.71
N GLU A 50 9.40 -1.64 13.03
CA GLU A 50 9.89 -0.56 13.89
C GLU A 50 11.42 -0.43 13.90
N ASN A 51 12.14 -1.50 13.54
CA ASN A 51 13.60 -1.51 13.42
C ASN A 51 14.07 -1.07 12.01
N HIS A 52 13.13 -0.68 11.14
CA HIS A 52 13.35 -0.39 9.72
C HIS A 52 13.80 -1.60 8.89
N GLU A 53 13.52 -2.83 9.36
CA GLU A 53 13.78 -4.02 8.56
C GLU A 53 12.63 -4.29 7.58
N LEU A 54 12.97 -4.64 6.35
CA LEU A 54 12.00 -4.98 5.31
C LEU A 54 11.36 -6.34 5.63
N ARG A 55 10.07 -6.34 5.96
CA ARG A 55 9.30 -7.55 6.29
C ARG A 55 8.58 -8.15 5.10
N GLY A 56 8.34 -7.37 4.06
CA GLY A 56 7.67 -7.87 2.86
C GLY A 56 7.27 -6.77 1.88
N ARG A 57 6.62 -7.18 0.81
CA ARG A 57 6.11 -6.33 -0.27
C ARG A 57 4.64 -6.62 -0.49
N LEU A 58 3.83 -5.58 -0.64
CA LEU A 58 2.40 -5.67 -0.88
C LEU A 58 2.04 -4.99 -2.21
N LEU A 59 1.22 -5.69 -3.00
CA LEU A 59 0.51 -5.18 -4.17
C LEU A 59 -0.99 -5.25 -3.86
N PRO A 60 -1.62 -4.16 -3.38
CA PRO A 60 -3.07 -4.07 -3.23
C PRO A 60 -3.80 -4.02 -4.58
#